data_AF-A0A3C0HSE2-F1
#
_entry.id   AF-A0A3C0HSE2-F1
#
_cell.length_a   1.000
_cell.length_b   1.000
_cell.length_c   1.000
_cell.angle_alpha   90.00
_cell.angle_beta   90.00
_cell.angle_gamma   90.00
#
_symmetry.space_group_name_H-M   'P 1'
#
loop_
_entity.id
_entity.type
_entity.pdbx_description
1 polymer ?
#
loop_
_entity_poly.entity_id
_entity_poly.type
_entity_poly.pdbx_seq_one_letter_code
_entity_poly.pdbx_strand_id
1 'polypeptide(L)'
;MSKLARQLGLPSIPPALRPSRVMRAMEFPMRAPSTPKGVAPLPRRRTTGADYDTEWARSKPARMARAAIVDGPMRLAVAGLASPDRQGADRLLELEGPVIFAANHHSHLDTPLLLTSIPEPWRHKIVVGAAADYFFGTRITGAMSALGIGAIPIERAKTGRKSADLAAELIDDGW
;
A
#
# COMPACT_ATOMS: atom_id res chain seq x y z
N MET A 1 20.35 -12.95 17.79
CA MET A 1 21.58 -12.82 16.97
C MET A 1 21.37 -13.63 15.71
N SER A 2 21.37 -12.98 14.53
CA SER A 2 21.44 -13.68 13.26
C SER A 2 22.72 -14.53 13.21
N LYS A 3 22.66 -15.74 12.62
CA LYS A 3 23.84 -16.62 12.44
C LYS A 3 25.02 -15.87 11.79
N LEU A 4 24.72 -14.94 10.89
CA LEU A 4 25.68 -14.13 10.14
C LEU A 4 26.56 -13.24 11.03
N ALA A 5 25.98 -12.61 12.06
CA ALA A 5 26.72 -11.69 12.94
C ALA A 5 27.72 -12.42 13.86
N ARG A 6 27.47 -13.70 14.14
CA ARG A 6 28.36 -14.57 14.91
C ARG A 6 29.55 -15.04 14.07
N GLN A 7 29.32 -15.25 12.77
CA GLN A 7 30.34 -15.70 11.82
C GLN A 7 31.32 -14.57 11.43
N LEU A 8 30.89 -13.31 11.54
CA LEU A 8 31.69 -12.11 11.24
C LEU A 8 32.41 -11.50 12.46
N GLY A 9 32.40 -12.16 13.63
CA GLY A 9 33.12 -11.68 14.82
C GLY A 9 32.63 -10.33 15.37
N LEU A 10 31.42 -9.89 15.02
CA LEU A 10 30.90 -8.59 15.44
C LEU A 10 30.57 -8.61 16.94
N PRO A 11 30.94 -7.54 17.69
CA PRO A 11 30.65 -7.46 19.12
C PRO A 11 29.14 -7.52 19.37
N SER A 12 28.73 -8.35 20.32
CA SER A 12 27.32 -8.49 20.67
C SER A 12 26.80 -7.21 21.33
N ILE A 13 25.68 -6.67 20.84
CA ILE A 13 25.04 -5.50 21.46
C ILE A 13 24.68 -5.84 22.92
N PRO A 14 25.17 -5.06 23.90
CA PRO A 14 24.85 -5.26 25.31
C PRO A 14 23.32 -5.30 25.52
N PRO A 15 22.81 -6.15 26.42
CA PRO A 15 21.37 -6.27 26.65
C PRO A 15 20.66 -4.95 26.98
N ALA A 16 21.37 -4.00 27.58
CA ALA A 16 20.89 -2.65 27.89
C ALA A 16 20.69 -1.77 26.64
N LEU A 17 21.48 -1.99 25.58
CA LEU A 17 21.45 -1.23 24.33
C LEU A 17 20.64 -1.92 23.23
N ARG A 18 19.93 -3.01 23.57
CA ARG A 18 19.05 -3.68 22.61
C ARG A 18 17.84 -2.77 22.28
N PRO A 19 17.56 -2.49 21.00
CA PRO A 19 16.49 -1.57 20.61
C PRO A 19 15.13 -1.94 21.21
N SER A 20 14.82 -3.23 21.33
CA SER A 20 13.56 -3.72 21.91
C SER A 20 13.40 -3.43 23.41
N ARG A 21 14.51 -3.36 24.17
CA ARG A 21 14.49 -3.04 25.59
C ARG A 21 14.37 -1.55 25.82
N VAL A 22 15.13 -0.75 25.05
CA VAL A 22 15.03 0.71 25.03
C VAL A 22 13.60 1.13 24.70
N MET A 23 13.00 0.56 23.65
CA MET A 23 11.60 0.85 23.30
C MET A 23 10.59 0.47 24.38
N ARG A 24 10.85 -0.59 25.16
CA ARG A 24 9.95 -1.04 26.23
C ARG A 24 10.08 -0.17 27.49
N ALA A 25 11.22 0.48 27.70
CA ALA A 25 11.47 1.39 28.80
C ALA A 25 11.00 2.83 28.54
N MET A 26 10.55 3.15 27.32
CA MET A 26 9.99 4.46 27.02
C MET A 26 8.63 4.64 27.70
N GLU A 27 8.51 5.72 28.45
CA GLU A 27 7.26 6.15 29.09
C GLU A 27 6.61 7.31 28.31
N PHE A 28 5.48 7.79 28.81
CA PHE A 28 4.86 9.00 28.30
C PHE A 28 5.85 10.19 28.36
N PRO A 29 5.94 11.05 27.33
CA PRO A 29 5.10 11.17 26.14
C PRO A 29 5.55 10.32 24.93
N MET A 30 6.66 9.58 25.04
CA MET A 30 7.26 8.83 23.93
C MET A 30 6.47 7.55 23.58
N ARG A 31 5.63 7.07 24.50
CA ARG A 31 4.71 5.95 24.30
C ARG A 31 3.36 6.26 24.95
N ALA A 32 2.28 5.75 24.35
CA ALA A 32 0.95 5.85 24.94
C ALA A 32 0.92 5.26 26.37
N PRO A 33 0.26 5.94 27.32
CA PRO A 33 0.16 5.45 28.70
C PRO A 33 -0.63 4.13 28.75
N SER A 34 -0.39 3.34 29.80
CA SER A 34 -1.22 2.17 30.09
C SER A 34 -2.62 2.62 30.51
N THR A 35 -3.63 1.78 30.23
CA THR A 35 -4.99 2.01 30.73
C THR A 35 -4.97 1.99 32.26
N PRO A 36 -5.53 3.02 32.94
CA PRO A 36 -5.63 3.04 34.40
C PRO A 36 -6.36 1.81 34.96
N LYS A 37 -6.01 1.41 36.18
CA LYS A 37 -6.70 0.31 36.87
C LYS A 37 -8.18 0.67 37.06
N GLY A 38 -9.07 -0.28 36.81
CA GLY A 38 -10.53 -0.08 36.92
C GLY A 38 -11.19 0.51 35.66
N VAL A 39 -10.42 0.87 34.63
CA VAL A 39 -10.95 1.35 33.35
C VAL A 39 -10.83 0.26 32.29
N ALA A 40 -11.90 -0.01 31.55
CA ALA A 40 -11.88 -0.93 30.43
C ALA A 40 -10.94 -0.41 29.33
N PRO A 41 -9.96 -1.21 28.85
CA PRO A 41 -9.10 -0.80 27.75
C PRO A 41 -9.91 -0.51 26.48
N LEU A 42 -9.51 0.52 25.75
CA LEU A 42 -10.10 0.80 24.44
C LEU A 42 -9.89 -0.41 23.50
N PRO A 43 -10.88 -0.74 22.65
CA PRO A 43 -10.71 -1.75 21.62
C PRO A 43 -9.48 -1.43 20.78
N ARG A 44 -8.58 -2.41 20.61
CA ARG A 44 -7.42 -2.23 19.74
C ARG A 44 -7.89 -2.12 18.30
N ARG A 45 -7.76 -0.93 17.71
CA ARG A 45 -7.95 -0.73 16.28
C ARG A 45 -6.86 -1.51 15.53
N ARG A 46 -7.29 -2.36 14.60
CA ARG A 46 -6.39 -2.99 13.64
C ARG A 46 -5.87 -1.90 12.69
N THR A 47 -4.62 -2.02 12.27
CA THR A 47 -3.95 -1.05 11.38
C THR A 47 -3.29 -1.77 10.20
N THR A 48 -3.81 -2.94 9.85
CA THR A 48 -3.30 -3.86 8.82
C THR A 48 -4.51 -4.59 8.23
N GLY A 49 -4.33 -5.28 7.12
CA GLY A 49 -5.42 -5.90 6.38
C GLY A 49 -6.42 -4.86 5.88
N ALA A 50 -7.71 -5.17 5.98
CA ALA A 50 -8.81 -4.31 5.58
C ALA A 50 -8.87 -2.99 6.37
N ASP A 51 -8.19 -2.92 7.51
CA ASP A 51 -8.16 -1.75 8.40
C ASP A 51 -6.94 -0.85 8.19
N TYR A 52 -6.11 -1.12 7.19
CA TYR A 52 -4.98 -0.24 6.88
C TYR A 52 -5.48 1.08 6.27
N ASP A 53 -4.99 2.19 6.80
CA ASP A 53 -5.29 3.53 6.30
C ASP A 53 -4.43 3.86 5.07
N THR A 54 -5.08 4.05 3.93
CA THR A 54 -4.46 4.38 2.64
C THR A 54 -4.63 5.84 2.23
N GLU A 55 -5.32 6.66 3.03
CA GLU A 55 -5.66 8.04 2.67
C GLU A 55 -4.41 8.89 2.43
N TRP A 56 -3.41 8.74 3.28
CA TRP A 56 -2.14 9.44 3.14
C TRP A 56 -1.46 9.20 1.77
N ALA A 57 -1.67 8.02 1.15
CA ALA A 57 -1.09 7.67 -0.14
C ALA A 57 -1.78 8.36 -1.34
N ARG A 58 -2.89 9.06 -1.07
CA ARG A 58 -3.60 9.94 -2.02
C ARG A 58 -3.17 11.40 -1.93
N SER A 59 -2.35 11.77 -0.94
CA SER A 59 -1.77 13.12 -0.84
C SER A 59 -0.92 13.47 -2.07
N LYS A 60 -0.82 14.77 -2.40
CA LYS A 60 -0.04 15.24 -3.57
C LYS A 60 1.41 14.70 -3.57
N PRO A 61 2.18 14.75 -2.46
CA PRO A 61 3.54 14.22 -2.45
C PRO A 61 3.60 12.71 -2.73
N ALA A 62 2.69 11.93 -2.14
CA ALA A 62 2.63 10.49 -2.37
C ALA A 62 2.27 10.17 -3.83
N ARG A 63 1.34 10.92 -4.43
CA ARG A 63 0.98 10.79 -5.85
C ARG A 63 2.14 11.14 -6.78
N MET A 64 2.89 12.20 -6.49
CA MET A 64 4.08 12.58 -7.26
C MET A 64 5.18 11.50 -7.16
N ALA A 65 5.43 11.00 -5.96
CA ALA A 65 6.37 9.91 -5.75
C ALA A 65 5.95 8.65 -6.53
N ARG A 66 4.65 8.30 -6.48
CA ARG A 66 4.10 7.20 -7.27
C ARG A 66 4.26 7.43 -8.77
N ALA A 67 3.95 8.63 -9.27
CA ALA A 67 4.13 8.96 -10.68
C ALA A 67 5.58 8.76 -11.12
N ALA A 68 6.56 9.20 -10.32
CA ALA A 68 7.97 8.98 -10.60
C ALA A 68 8.35 7.47 -10.63
N ILE A 69 7.78 6.66 -9.74
CA ILE A 69 7.97 5.20 -9.74
C ILE A 69 7.36 4.56 -10.99
N VAL A 70 6.13 4.95 -11.33
CA VAL A 70 5.36 4.39 -12.46
C VAL A 70 6.01 4.77 -13.79
N ASP A 71 6.29 6.05 -14.02
CA ASP A 71 6.82 6.55 -15.29
C ASP A 71 8.31 6.26 -15.49
N GLY A 72 9.06 6.05 -14.40
CA GLY A 72 10.48 5.71 -14.43
C GLY A 72 10.73 4.20 -14.41
N PRO A 73 11.16 3.64 -13.27
CA PRO A 73 11.64 2.27 -13.20
C PRO A 73 10.57 1.23 -13.57
N MET A 74 9.30 1.45 -13.22
CA MET A 74 8.25 0.49 -13.52
C MET A 74 7.98 0.40 -15.03
N ARG A 75 7.84 1.55 -15.71
CA ARG A 75 7.65 1.58 -17.17
C ARG A 75 8.83 0.97 -17.92
N LEU A 76 10.06 1.24 -17.48
CA LEU A 76 11.25 0.63 -18.06
C LEU A 76 11.25 -0.90 -17.88
N ALA A 77 10.93 -1.39 -16.68
CA ALA A 77 10.86 -2.82 -16.40
C ALA A 77 9.77 -3.50 -17.25
N VAL A 78 8.58 -2.93 -17.34
CA VAL A 78 7.49 -3.44 -18.19
C VAL A 78 7.88 -3.44 -19.66
N ALA A 79 8.53 -2.38 -20.15
CA ALA A 79 9.01 -2.32 -21.52
C ALA A 79 10.02 -3.44 -21.82
N GLY A 80 10.99 -3.67 -20.92
CA GLY A 80 11.99 -4.73 -21.10
C GLY A 80 11.44 -6.15 -20.97
N LEU A 81 10.45 -6.37 -20.09
CA LEU A 81 9.90 -7.71 -19.83
C LEU A 81 8.80 -8.11 -20.81
N ALA A 82 7.97 -7.16 -21.24
CA ALA A 82 6.77 -7.46 -22.02
C ALA A 82 6.66 -6.68 -23.34
N SER A 83 7.36 -5.54 -23.49
CA SER A 83 7.29 -4.67 -24.68
C SER A 83 5.84 -4.51 -25.20
N PRO A 84 4.92 -4.00 -24.37
CA PRO A 84 3.49 -4.13 -24.66
C PRO A 84 3.04 -3.28 -25.85
N ASP A 85 2.30 -3.91 -26.76
CA ASP A 85 1.50 -3.21 -27.77
C ASP A 85 0.20 -2.71 -27.15
N ARG A 86 -0.20 -1.48 -27.48
CA ARG A 86 -1.35 -0.79 -26.87
C ARG A 86 -2.26 -0.25 -27.96
N GLN A 87 -3.52 -0.67 -27.92
CA GLN A 87 -4.51 -0.31 -28.92
C GLN A 87 -5.79 0.20 -28.24
N GLY A 88 -6.56 1.04 -28.93
CA GLY A 88 -7.87 1.50 -28.43
C GLY A 88 -7.84 2.66 -27.44
N ALA A 89 -6.74 3.42 -27.35
CA ALA A 89 -6.66 4.60 -26.49
C ALA A 89 -7.66 5.70 -26.90
N ASP A 90 -8.00 5.75 -28.20
CA ASP A 90 -9.04 6.59 -28.79
C ASP A 90 -10.42 6.37 -28.13
N ARG A 91 -10.73 5.14 -27.73
CA ARG A 91 -12.00 4.81 -27.06
C ARG A 91 -12.14 5.44 -25.68
N LEU A 92 -11.04 5.90 -25.10
CA LEU A 92 -11.05 6.55 -23.79
C LEU A 92 -11.29 8.06 -23.91
N LEU A 93 -11.12 8.67 -25.09
CA LEU A 93 -11.18 10.14 -25.26
C LEU A 93 -12.55 10.74 -24.94
N GLU A 94 -13.62 9.97 -25.11
CA GLU A 94 -15.01 10.39 -24.86
C GLU A 94 -15.47 10.08 -23.43
N LEU A 95 -14.64 9.43 -22.61
CA LEU A 95 -15.01 9.09 -21.23
C LEU A 95 -14.85 10.30 -20.32
N GLU A 96 -15.94 10.66 -19.63
CA GLU A 96 -15.96 11.68 -18.59
C GLU A 96 -16.15 11.05 -17.21
N GLY A 97 -15.46 11.61 -16.21
CA GLY A 97 -15.61 11.21 -14.81
C GLY A 97 -14.81 9.96 -14.39
N PRO A 98 -15.14 9.38 -13.22
CA PRO A 98 -14.55 8.15 -12.68
C PRO A 98 -14.74 6.95 -13.62
N VAL A 99 -13.71 6.11 -13.75
CA VAL A 99 -13.74 4.92 -14.59
C VAL A 99 -13.19 3.71 -13.83
N ILE A 100 -13.90 2.58 -13.92
CA ILE A 100 -13.41 1.30 -13.42
C ILE A 100 -12.73 0.55 -14.58
N PHE A 101 -11.42 0.43 -14.52
CA PHE A 101 -10.66 -0.43 -15.44
C PHE A 101 -10.67 -1.87 -14.92
N ALA A 102 -11.35 -2.77 -15.64
CA ALA A 102 -11.41 -4.19 -15.33
C ALA A 102 -10.63 -5.01 -16.37
N ALA A 103 -9.57 -5.68 -15.94
CA ALA A 103 -8.77 -6.57 -16.78
C ALA A 103 -8.91 -8.03 -16.34
N ASN A 104 -8.65 -8.94 -17.26
CA ASN A 104 -8.35 -10.33 -16.91
C ASN A 104 -7.06 -10.40 -16.07
N HIS A 105 -6.90 -11.47 -15.28
CA HIS A 105 -5.73 -11.63 -14.41
C HIS A 105 -5.00 -12.95 -14.65
N HIS A 106 -3.77 -12.85 -15.17
CA HIS A 106 -2.93 -13.98 -15.55
C HIS A 106 -1.56 -13.92 -14.88
N SER A 107 -1.13 -12.74 -14.39
CA SER A 107 0.20 -12.58 -13.82
C SER A 107 0.30 -11.41 -12.83
N HIS A 108 1.35 -11.43 -12.00
CA HIS A 108 1.70 -10.26 -11.19
C HIS A 108 2.13 -9.04 -12.02
N LEU A 109 2.50 -9.24 -13.29
CA LEU A 109 2.87 -8.15 -14.21
C LEU A 109 1.66 -7.36 -14.69
N ASP A 110 0.43 -7.86 -14.51
CA ASP A 110 -0.78 -7.21 -15.02
C ASP A 110 -1.00 -5.83 -14.38
N THR A 111 -0.75 -5.70 -13.07
CA THR A 111 -0.88 -4.41 -12.37
C THR A 111 0.11 -3.36 -12.88
N PRO A 112 1.43 -3.59 -12.89
CA PRO A 112 2.37 -2.62 -13.46
C PRO A 112 2.16 -2.42 -14.97
N LEU A 113 1.71 -3.45 -15.71
CA LEU A 113 1.35 -3.32 -17.11
C LEU A 113 0.20 -2.31 -17.28
N LEU A 114 -0.88 -2.42 -16.53
CA LEU A 114 -2.00 -1.47 -16.59
C LEU A 114 -1.58 -0.06 -16.17
N LEU A 115 -0.89 0.07 -15.04
CA LEU A 115 -0.44 1.37 -14.51
C LEU A 115 0.46 2.13 -15.49
N THR A 116 1.23 1.42 -16.30
CA THR A 116 2.12 2.02 -17.31
C THR A 116 1.47 2.14 -18.69
N SER A 117 0.27 1.59 -18.88
CA SER A 117 -0.41 1.54 -20.18
C SER A 117 -1.64 2.44 -20.27
N ILE A 118 -2.35 2.65 -19.16
CA ILE A 118 -3.49 3.56 -19.12
C ILE A 118 -2.98 5.00 -19.34
N PRO A 119 -3.62 5.80 -20.23
CA PRO A 119 -3.21 7.16 -20.52
C PRO A 119 -3.62 8.16 -19.43
N GLU A 120 -3.17 9.41 -19.60
CA GLU A 120 -3.77 10.55 -18.91
C GLU A 120 -5.23 10.73 -19.34
N PRO A 121 -6.10 11.29 -18.48
CA PRO A 121 -5.80 11.85 -17.14
C PRO A 121 -5.80 10.83 -15.98
N TRP A 122 -6.02 9.53 -16.26
CA TRP A 122 -6.23 8.54 -15.20
C TRP A 122 -4.94 8.02 -14.58
N ARG A 123 -3.86 7.85 -15.36
CA ARG A 123 -2.63 7.15 -14.93
C ARG A 123 -2.17 7.46 -13.50
N HIS A 124 -2.04 8.75 -13.15
CA HIS A 124 -1.54 9.17 -11.83
C HIS A 124 -2.64 9.40 -10.78
N LYS A 125 -3.88 9.03 -11.12
CA LYS A 125 -5.04 8.94 -10.23
C LYS A 125 -5.55 7.50 -10.07
N ILE A 126 -4.96 6.48 -10.71
CA ILE A 126 -5.43 5.10 -10.50
C ILE A 126 -5.23 4.66 -9.03
N VAL A 127 -6.25 3.98 -8.51
CA VAL A 127 -6.21 3.15 -7.31
C VAL A 127 -6.37 1.68 -7.69
N VAL A 128 -5.65 0.80 -6.98
CA VAL A 128 -5.66 -0.64 -7.27
C VAL A 128 -6.30 -1.38 -6.11
N GLY A 129 -7.41 -2.08 -6.37
CA GLY A 129 -7.97 -3.02 -5.40
C GLY A 129 -7.01 -4.19 -5.18
N ALA A 130 -6.45 -4.30 -3.98
CA ALA A 130 -5.44 -5.30 -3.66
C ALA A 130 -5.85 -6.13 -2.43
N ALA A 131 -5.63 -7.46 -2.49
CA ALA A 131 -6.02 -8.37 -1.43
C ALA A 131 -5.44 -7.97 -0.07
N ALA A 132 -6.32 -7.70 0.89
CA ALA A 132 -5.97 -7.15 2.20
C ALA A 132 -5.02 -8.06 3.01
N ASP A 133 -5.24 -9.37 2.97
CA ASP A 133 -4.45 -10.37 3.66
C ASP A 133 -3.04 -10.54 3.08
N TYR A 134 -2.86 -10.24 1.79
CA TYR A 134 -1.56 -10.37 1.11
C TYR A 134 -0.77 -9.06 1.14
N PHE A 135 -1.32 -7.98 0.59
CA PHE A 135 -0.61 -6.71 0.42
C PHE A 135 -0.52 -5.90 1.72
N PHE A 136 -1.52 -6.02 2.59
CA PHE A 136 -1.62 -5.23 3.83
C PHE A 136 -1.35 -6.06 5.09
N GLY A 137 -0.69 -7.21 4.98
CA GLY A 137 -0.37 -8.07 6.13
C GLY A 137 0.47 -7.38 7.22
N THR A 138 1.35 -6.45 6.83
CA THR A 138 2.13 -5.63 7.75
C THR A 138 2.01 -4.15 7.41
N ARG A 139 2.37 -3.27 8.35
CA ARG A 139 2.39 -1.81 8.09
C ARG A 139 3.39 -1.43 6.99
N ILE A 140 4.50 -2.16 6.89
CA ILE A 140 5.56 -1.89 5.89
C ILE A 140 5.06 -2.30 4.49
N THR A 141 4.55 -3.53 4.35
CA THR A 141 4.01 -4.00 3.06
C THR A 141 2.83 -3.14 2.63
N GLY A 142 1.92 -2.80 3.56
CA GLY A 142 0.80 -1.91 3.28
C GLY A 142 1.25 -0.52 2.83
N ALA A 143 2.30 0.04 3.47
CA ALA A 143 2.82 1.34 3.07
C ALA A 143 3.46 1.32 1.67
N MET A 144 4.23 0.28 1.37
CA MET A 144 4.86 0.09 0.05
C MET A 144 3.81 -0.13 -1.03
N SER A 145 2.77 -0.92 -0.77
CA SER A 145 1.68 -1.15 -1.72
C SER A 145 0.85 0.11 -1.96
N ALA A 146 0.46 0.82 -0.90
CA ALA A 146 -0.31 2.06 -1.01
C ALA A 146 0.47 3.15 -1.77
N LEU A 147 1.76 3.33 -1.46
CA LEU A 147 2.60 4.30 -2.16
C LEU A 147 2.90 3.88 -3.60
N GLY A 148 3.39 2.66 -3.81
CA GLY A 148 3.98 2.24 -5.08
C GLY A 148 2.96 2.03 -6.20
N ILE A 149 1.78 1.49 -5.87
CA ILE A 149 0.74 1.18 -6.87
C ILE A 149 -0.62 1.80 -6.55
N GLY A 150 -0.72 2.65 -5.53
CA GLY A 150 -2.02 3.23 -5.14
C GLY A 150 -2.97 2.18 -4.58
N ALA A 151 -2.46 1.13 -3.94
CA ALA A 151 -3.28 0.02 -3.48
C ALA A 151 -4.29 0.45 -2.40
N ILE A 152 -5.51 -0.06 -2.50
CA ILE A 152 -6.53 -0.04 -1.45
C ILE A 152 -6.86 -1.48 -1.01
N PRO A 153 -7.14 -1.73 0.28
CA PRO A 153 -7.33 -3.08 0.77
C PRO A 153 -8.71 -3.62 0.43
N ILE A 154 -8.74 -4.75 -0.27
CA ILE A 154 -9.94 -5.52 -0.59
C ILE A 154 -10.01 -6.75 0.30
N GLU A 155 -11.00 -6.82 1.17
CA GLU A 155 -11.32 -7.99 1.99
C GLU A 155 -11.98 -9.06 1.11
N ARG A 156 -11.45 -10.29 1.17
CA ARG A 156 -11.90 -11.42 0.35
C ARG A 156 -12.31 -12.64 1.16
N ALA A 157 -11.94 -12.71 2.44
CA ALA A 157 -12.19 -13.86 3.30
C ALA A 157 -13.37 -13.64 4.26
N LYS A 158 -13.72 -12.39 4.54
CA LYS A 158 -14.80 -12.04 5.47
C LYS A 158 -15.88 -11.24 4.76
N THR A 159 -17.13 -11.50 5.12
CA THR A 159 -18.26 -10.68 4.70
C THR A 159 -18.20 -9.33 5.41
N GLY A 160 -18.10 -8.25 4.65
CA GLY A 160 -18.11 -6.88 5.16
C GLY A 160 -18.24 -5.88 4.03
N ARG A 161 -18.71 -4.68 4.33
CA ARG A 161 -18.93 -3.63 3.34
C ARG A 161 -17.75 -2.68 3.16
N LYS A 162 -16.83 -2.65 4.12
CA LYS A 162 -15.73 -1.67 4.22
C LYS A 162 -14.95 -1.45 2.91
N SER A 163 -14.55 -2.52 2.22
CA SER A 163 -13.79 -2.38 0.97
C SER A 163 -14.64 -1.84 -0.18
N ALA A 164 -15.92 -2.19 -0.22
CA ALA A 164 -16.86 -1.68 -1.22
C ALA A 164 -17.25 -0.22 -0.93
N ASP A 165 -17.50 0.11 0.34
CA ASP A 165 -17.79 1.49 0.77
C ASP A 165 -16.59 2.41 0.48
N LEU A 166 -15.34 1.97 0.77
CA LEU A 166 -14.13 2.71 0.40
C LEU A 166 -13.99 2.92 -1.12
N ALA A 167 -14.29 1.89 -1.93
CA ALA A 167 -14.24 2.01 -3.37
C ALA A 167 -15.31 2.98 -3.90
N ALA A 168 -16.51 2.97 -3.32
CA ALA A 168 -17.59 3.89 -3.66
C ALA A 168 -17.22 5.34 -3.28
N GLU A 169 -16.70 5.57 -2.08
CA GLU A 169 -16.21 6.89 -1.64
C GLU A 169 -15.16 7.46 -2.60
N LEU A 170 -14.23 6.61 -3.08
CA LEU A 170 -13.22 7.04 -4.05
C LEU A 170 -13.82 7.45 -5.40
N ILE A 171 -14.81 6.70 -5.89
CA ILE A 171 -15.54 7.04 -7.11
C ILE A 171 -16.25 8.39 -6.93
N ASP A 172 -16.95 8.58 -5.80
CA ASP A 172 -17.62 9.84 -5.46
C ASP A 172 -16.64 11.02 -5.37
N ASP A 173 -15.40 10.77 -4.90
CA ASP A 173 -14.31 11.74 -4.83
C ASP A 173 -13.61 12.02 -6.18
N GLY A 174 -14.04 11.39 -7.27
CA GLY A 174 -13.48 11.64 -8.60
C GLY A 174 -12.16 10.90 -8.89
N TRP A 175 -11.99 9.70 -8.30
CA TRP A 175 -10.88 8.79 -8.57
C TRP A 175 -11.16 7.82 -9.72
#